data_AF-A0A970JE99-F1
#
_entry.id   AF-A0A970JE99-F1
#
_cell.length_a   1.000
_cell.length_b   1.000
_cell.length_c   1.000
_cell.angle_alpha   90.00
_cell.angle_beta   90.00
_cell.angle_gamma   90.00
#
_symmetry.space_group_name_H-M   'P 1'
#
loop_
_entity.id
_entity.type
_entity.pdbx_description
1 polymer ?
#
loop_
_entity_poly.entity_id
_entity_poly.type
_entity_poly.pdbx_seq_one_letter_code
_entity_poly.pdbx_strand_id
1 'polypeptide(L)'
;MSNHDIPVKELTEMLEMATEKVPKLINAVLQSVYSQETGAEMGKAAGAFYKELIAAGVPKEDALTMTQDYLKTLRNLAPSAIKVDH
;
A
#
# COMPACT_ATOMS: atom_id res chain seq x y z
N MET A 1 48.20 12.13 6.67
CA MET A 1 46.96 11.51 6.15
C MET A 1 46.01 11.48 7.33
N SER A 2 44.93 12.28 7.31
CA SER A 2 44.00 12.35 8.45
C SER A 2 43.23 11.05 8.54
N ASN A 3 43.52 10.26 9.57
CA ASN A 3 42.77 9.06 9.91
C ASN A 3 41.43 9.53 10.51
N HIS A 4 40.41 9.69 9.68
CA HIS A 4 39.04 9.87 10.17
C HIS A 4 38.59 8.51 10.68
N ASP A 5 38.91 8.21 11.93
CA ASP A 5 38.27 7.13 12.67
C ASP A 5 36.79 7.51 12.75
N ILE A 6 35.96 6.89 11.91
CA ILE A 6 34.52 7.10 11.98
C ILE A 6 34.10 6.67 13.38
N PRO A 7 33.53 7.56 14.21
CA PRO A 7 33.22 7.22 15.58
C PRO A 7 32.18 6.10 15.56
N VAL A 8 32.56 4.90 16.01
CA VAL A 8 31.68 3.73 16.04
C VAL A 8 30.36 4.05 16.76
N LYS A 9 30.42 4.96 17.74
CA LYS A 9 29.26 5.49 18.44
C LYS A 9 28.30 6.27 17.52
N GLU A 10 28.81 7.22 16.73
CA GLU A 10 27.97 8.00 15.79
C GLU A 10 27.35 7.09 14.71
N LEU A 11 28.11 6.11 14.21
CA LEU A 11 27.57 5.10 13.28
C LEU A 11 26.44 4.27 13.92
N THR A 12 26.61 3.87 15.17
CA THR A 12 25.61 3.11 15.91
C THR A 12 24.34 3.96 16.10
N GLU A 13 24.49 5.21 16.50
CA GLU A 13 23.36 6.16 16.67
C GLU A 13 22.63 6.43 15.35
N MET A 14 23.36 6.54 14.23
CA MET A 14 22.76 6.69 12.90
C MET A 14 21.99 5.44 12.45
N LEU A 15 22.53 4.25 12.73
CA LEU A 15 21.87 2.98 12.39
C LEU A 15 20.65 2.73 13.28
N GLU A 16 20.72 3.06 14.56
CA GLU A 16 19.57 3.03 15.49
C GLU A 16 18.48 4.00 15.01
N MET A 17 18.86 5.23 14.61
CA MET A 17 17.91 6.18 14.07
C MET A 17 17.28 5.69 12.76
N ALA A 18 18.06 5.13 11.84
CA ALA A 18 17.55 4.59 10.59
C ALA A 18 16.59 3.41 10.85
N THR A 19 16.95 2.50 11.75
CA THR A 19 16.10 1.36 12.12
C THR A 19 14.83 1.78 12.86
N GLU A 20 14.80 2.93 13.52
CA GLU A 20 13.59 3.51 14.11
C GLU A 20 12.72 4.25 13.08
N LYS A 21 13.32 5.03 12.18
CA LYS A 21 12.59 5.92 11.26
C LYS A 21 12.09 5.21 10.02
N VAL A 22 12.84 4.25 9.46
CA VAL A 22 12.46 3.54 8.22
C VAL A 22 11.13 2.77 8.41
N PRO A 23 10.93 1.97 9.46
CA PRO A 23 9.65 1.29 9.68
C PRO A 23 8.49 2.28 9.89
N LYS A 24 8.73 3.40 10.59
CA LYS A 24 7.71 4.45 10.79
C LYS A 24 7.26 5.09 9.49
N LEU A 25 8.18 5.34 8.56
CA LEU A 25 7.86 5.87 7.23
C LEU A 25 7.04 4.88 6.41
N ILE A 26 7.43 3.59 6.41
CA ILE A 26 6.67 2.53 5.74
C ILE A 26 5.24 2.46 6.30
N ASN A 27 5.11 2.47 7.64
CA ASN A 27 3.81 2.45 8.31
C ASN A 27 2.96 3.69 8.00
N ALA A 28 3.56 4.87 7.90
CA ALA A 28 2.86 6.11 7.55
C ALA A 28 2.35 6.08 6.10
N VAL A 29 3.15 5.56 5.16
CA VAL A 29 2.72 5.35 3.77
C VAL A 29 1.59 4.33 3.69
N LEU A 30 1.68 3.23 4.44
CA LEU A 30 0.61 2.24 4.54
C LEU A 30 -0.67 2.84 5.10
N GLN A 31 -0.59 3.58 6.20
CA GLN A 31 -1.76 4.25 6.80
C GLN A 31 -2.37 5.30 5.88
N SER A 32 -1.55 5.98 5.05
CA SER A 32 -2.05 6.89 4.04
C SER A 32 -2.84 6.15 2.95
N VAL A 33 -2.32 5.02 2.45
CA VAL A 33 -3.02 4.18 1.45
C VAL A 33 -4.26 3.50 2.04
N TYR A 34 -4.26 3.16 3.33
CA TYR A 34 -5.40 2.59 4.06
C TYR A 34 -6.25 3.65 4.76
N SER A 35 -6.04 4.94 4.48
CA SER A 35 -6.82 6.00 5.10
C SER A 35 -8.30 5.84 4.72
N GLN A 36 -9.20 6.25 5.62
CA GLN A 36 -10.64 6.18 5.38
C GLN A 36 -11.05 6.92 4.09
N GLU A 37 -10.32 7.98 3.75
CA GLU A 37 -10.48 8.76 2.52
C GLU A 37 -10.11 7.94 1.28
N THR A 38 -8.91 7.34 1.25
CA THR A 38 -8.48 6.46 0.14
C THR A 38 -9.40 5.25 0.00
N GLY A 39 -9.83 4.64 1.12
CA GLY A 39 -10.82 3.56 1.10
C GLY A 39 -12.17 3.98 0.52
N ALA A 40 -12.64 5.20 0.82
CA ALA A 40 -13.87 5.74 0.27
C ALA A 40 -13.77 6.02 -1.24
N GLU A 41 -12.64 6.55 -1.71
CA GLU A 41 -12.38 6.75 -3.15
C GLU A 41 -12.29 5.44 -3.91
N MET A 42 -11.60 4.44 -3.36
CA MET A 42 -11.54 3.08 -3.94
C MET A 42 -12.93 2.45 -4.03
N GLY A 43 -13.76 2.59 -2.98
CA GLY A 43 -15.15 2.12 -2.99
C GLY A 43 -16.01 2.80 -4.05
N LYS A 44 -15.85 4.12 -4.25
CA LYS A 44 -16.53 4.86 -5.33
C LYS A 44 -16.10 4.36 -6.71
N ALA A 45 -14.80 4.16 -6.92
CA ALA A 45 -14.27 3.66 -8.19
C ALA A 45 -14.79 2.25 -8.53
N ALA A 46 -14.78 1.33 -7.55
CA ALA A 46 -15.32 -0.01 -7.71
C ALA A 46 -16.83 0.01 -8.01
N GLY A 47 -17.59 0.84 -7.30
CA GLY A 47 -19.02 0.99 -7.52
C GLY A 47 -19.35 1.60 -8.89
N ALA A 48 -18.56 2.56 -9.36
CA ALA A 48 -18.70 3.14 -10.70
C ALA A 48 -18.40 2.08 -11.78
N PHE A 49 -17.29 1.35 -11.65
CA PHE A 49 -16.93 0.27 -12.57
C PHE A 49 -18.02 -0.81 -12.65
N TYR A 50 -18.53 -1.28 -11.52
CA TYR A 50 -19.65 -2.22 -11.48
C TYR A 50 -20.89 -1.68 -12.22
N LYS A 51 -21.27 -0.41 -11.96
CA LYS A 51 -22.44 0.21 -12.61
C LYS A 51 -22.29 0.28 -14.12
N GLU A 52 -21.10 0.63 -14.62
CA GLU A 52 -20.80 0.67 -16.06
C GLU A 52 -20.90 -0.71 -16.71
N LEU A 53 -20.41 -1.78 -16.03
CA LEU A 53 -20.56 -3.15 -16.53
C LEU A 53 -22.04 -3.54 -16.66
N ILE A 54 -22.86 -3.22 -15.66
CA ILE A 54 -24.31 -3.46 -15.73
C ILE A 54 -24.94 -2.67 -16.87
N ALA A 55 -24.57 -1.39 -17.03
CA ALA A 55 -25.07 -0.54 -18.10
C ALA A 55 -24.69 -1.06 -19.50
N ALA A 56 -23.52 -1.69 -19.62
CA ALA A 56 -23.06 -2.36 -20.83
C ALA A 56 -23.74 -3.71 -21.09
N GLY A 57 -24.64 -4.17 -20.21
CA GLY A 57 -25.40 -5.41 -20.37
C GLY A 57 -24.71 -6.64 -19.77
N VAL A 58 -23.65 -6.47 -18.98
CA VAL A 58 -23.01 -7.59 -18.27
C VAL A 58 -23.96 -8.10 -17.18
N PRO A 59 -24.20 -9.42 -17.07
CA PRO A 59 -25.00 -10.00 -15.99
C PRO A 59 -24.47 -9.58 -14.62
N LYS A 60 -25.38 -9.39 -13.65
CA LYS A 60 -25.02 -8.88 -12.31
C LYS A 60 -23.94 -9.70 -11.61
N GLU A 61 -24.01 -11.02 -11.70
CA GLU A 61 -23.07 -11.94 -11.06
C GLU A 61 -21.68 -11.85 -11.71
N ASP A 62 -21.63 -11.74 -13.04
CA ASP A 62 -20.38 -11.58 -13.79
C ASP A 62 -19.74 -10.21 -13.52
N ALA A 63 -20.54 -9.14 -13.51
CA ALA A 63 -20.07 -7.79 -13.21
C ALA A 63 -19.51 -7.67 -11.79
N LEU A 64 -20.14 -8.35 -10.82
CA LEU A 64 -19.64 -8.41 -9.45
C LEU A 64 -18.28 -9.13 -9.39
N THR A 65 -18.18 -10.29 -10.05
CA THR A 65 -16.94 -11.07 -10.14
C THR A 65 -15.81 -10.24 -10.78
N MET A 66 -16.07 -9.60 -11.92
CA MET A 66 -15.08 -8.75 -12.61
C MET A 66 -14.62 -7.57 -11.74
N THR A 67 -15.54 -6.95 -11.00
CA THR A 67 -15.21 -5.84 -10.07
C THR A 67 -14.32 -6.33 -8.91
N GLN A 68 -14.63 -7.50 -8.34
CA GLN A 68 -13.82 -8.10 -7.30
C GLN A 68 -12.41 -8.44 -7.79
N ASP A 69 -12.29 -8.99 -9.00
CA ASP A 69 -10.99 -9.36 -9.57
C ASP A 69 -10.14 -8.13 -9.95
N TYR A 70 -10.78 -7.06 -10.41
CA TYR A 70 -10.12 -5.77 -10.60
C TYR A 70 -9.55 -5.23 -9.28
N LEU A 71 -10.33 -5.25 -8.20
CA LEU A 71 -9.87 -4.82 -6.87
C LEU A 71 -8.75 -5.70 -6.32
N LYS A 72 -8.82 -7.03 -6.50
CA LYS A 72 -7.73 -7.95 -6.12
C LYS A 72 -6.45 -7.63 -6.89
N THR A 73 -6.56 -7.34 -8.19
CA THR A 73 -5.41 -6.98 -9.03
C THR A 73 -4.78 -5.67 -8.56
N LEU A 74 -5.58 -4.64 -8.29
CA LEU A 74 -5.09 -3.38 -7.71
C LEU A 74 -4.38 -3.60 -6.37
N ARG A 75 -4.93 -4.43 -5.48
CA ARG A 75 -4.30 -4.78 -4.20
C ARG A 75 -2.97 -5.51 -4.41
N ASN A 76 -2.87 -6.38 -5.41
CA ASN A 76 -1.65 -7.13 -5.70
C ASN A 76 -0.57 -6.27 -6.39
N LEU A 77 -0.97 -5.21 -7.12
CA LEU A 77 -0.09 -4.24 -7.77
C LEU A 77 0.36 -3.12 -6.82
N ALA A 78 -0.43 -2.81 -5.79
CA ALA A 78 0.04 -2.02 -4.66
C ALA A 78 1.27 -2.74 -4.08
N PRO A 79 2.45 -2.10 -4.08
CA PRO A 79 3.71 -2.75 -3.77
C PRO A 79 3.60 -3.47 -2.42
N SER A 80 4.11 -4.71 -2.39
CA SER A 80 4.04 -5.66 -1.29
C SER A 80 4.50 -5.05 0.04
N ALA A 81 3.60 -4.39 0.75
CA ALA A 81 3.82 -3.87 2.08
C ALA A 81 3.20 -4.77 3.16
N ILE A 82 2.67 -5.94 2.75
CA ILE A 82 2.11 -6.96 3.64
C ILE A 82 2.60 -8.33 3.17
N LYS A 83 3.81 -8.73 3.60
CA LYS A 83 4.02 -10.10 4.06
C LYS A 83 3.82 -10.05 5.57
N VAL A 84 2.61 -10.34 6.01
CA VAL A 84 2.40 -10.84 7.37
C VAL A 84 2.74 -12.31 7.26
N ASP A 85 3.96 -12.68 7.64
CA ASP A 85 4.30 -14.07 7.89
C ASP A 85 3.35 -14.59 8.98
N HIS A 86 2.67 -15.69 8.66
CA HIS A 86 1.97 -16.53 9.64
C HIS A 86 2.95 -17.51 10.27
#